data_AF-A0A9Q0TFF5-F1
#
_entry.id   AF-A0A9Q0TFF5-F1
#
_cell.length_a   1.000
_cell.length_b   1.000
_cell.length_c   1.000
_cell.angle_alpha   90.00
_cell.angle_beta   90.00
_cell.angle_gamma   90.00
#
_symmetry.space_group_name_H-M   'P 1'
#
loop_
_entity.id
_entity.type
_entity.pdbx_description
1 polymer ?
#
loop_
_entity_poly.entity_id
_entity_poly.type
_entity_poly.pdbx_seq_one_letter_code
_entity_poly.pdbx_strand_id
1 'polypeptide(L)'
;MKEAYSALRVHLNTFKLLEEKTAPSLVDKFGWCTWDAFYLTLEPAGVWHGVNDFVEGGVTPRFLIIDDGWQSINTDDGNPNEDAKNLVLGGTQMTARLHRLDDCEKFRKYKGGSMLGPNPPSFDPKKPKMLISKAIELEHAEKDRDQAIQSGVTDLSPFEARIQKLKQELDTLFGGEEKSVSSGSYSCKAEGSTNLNSKIISCKLSPGLDGTMTDLAVVKIVEGGIDLVHPDQAGDFYDSMHSYLCQCWHYRSESRCHSYYRGRVELAKFHAGSRAICGGPVYVSDSVGGHDFELLRKLVHPDGTIPRCQDFALPTRDCLFRNPLFEKKTILKIWNFNKKKEAARMRRAEEFIVYLSQAEDLLHASPQSEAIQITIQPSSFEIFSFVPIKKLGTSIDFAPVGLTDMFNSGGTIQELEYFDSELAETRVKIEVKGGGNFLSYSTASPKKGFLNGAEVAFEWLDNGRLTLNFPWAETAGGISHVVFASCLVV
;
A
#
# COMPACT_ATOMS: atom_id res chain seq x y z
N MET A 1 -26.46 -12.16 -5.22
CA MET A 1 -25.34 -12.37 -4.27
C MET A 1 -25.59 -11.73 -2.91
N LYS A 2 -25.80 -10.41 -2.78
CA LYS A 2 -26.03 -9.78 -1.46
C LYS A 2 -27.17 -10.42 -0.65
N GLU A 3 -28.33 -10.63 -1.26
CA GLU A 3 -29.47 -11.29 -0.61
C GLU A 3 -29.16 -12.72 -0.12
N ALA A 4 -28.37 -13.48 -0.89
CA ALA A 4 -27.94 -14.83 -0.50
C ALA A 4 -27.01 -14.79 0.72
N TYR A 5 -26.04 -13.86 0.75
CA TYR A 5 -25.19 -13.67 1.92
C TYR A 5 -25.98 -13.17 3.13
N SER A 6 -26.97 -12.29 2.94
CA SER A 6 -27.87 -11.87 4.02
C SER A 6 -28.67 -13.04 4.60
N ALA A 7 -29.22 -13.90 3.74
CA ALA A 7 -29.92 -15.10 4.17
C ALA A 7 -29.00 -16.06 4.94
N LEU A 8 -27.78 -16.31 4.43
CA LEU A 8 -26.78 -17.12 5.11
C LEU A 8 -26.36 -16.52 6.47
N ARG A 9 -26.17 -15.20 6.54
CA ARG A 9 -25.84 -14.50 7.78
C ARG A 9 -26.94 -14.69 8.82
N VAL A 10 -28.21 -14.59 8.45
CA VAL A 10 -29.35 -14.81 9.36
C VAL A 10 -29.45 -16.27 9.79
N HIS A 11 -29.27 -17.21 8.86
CA HIS A 11 -29.37 -18.64 9.13
C HIS A 11 -28.25 -19.16 10.04
N LEU A 12 -26.99 -18.78 9.77
CA LEU A 12 -25.83 -19.27 10.50
C LEU A 12 -25.55 -18.45 11.77
N ASN A 13 -25.77 -17.13 11.73
CA ASN A 13 -25.51 -16.20 12.82
C ASN A 13 -24.09 -16.28 13.45
N THR A 14 -23.10 -16.75 12.68
CA THR A 14 -21.70 -16.89 13.10
C THR A 14 -20.78 -15.80 12.56
N PHE A 15 -21.29 -14.93 11.69
CA PHE A 15 -20.50 -13.87 11.06
C PHE A 15 -21.34 -12.61 10.83
N LYS A 16 -20.64 -11.49 10.60
CA LYS A 16 -21.23 -10.22 10.18
C LYS A 16 -20.94 -9.95 8.72
N LEU A 17 -21.91 -9.38 8.00
CA LEU A 17 -21.71 -8.87 6.64
C LEU A 17 -20.73 -7.70 6.65
N LEU A 18 -20.17 -7.38 5.48
CA LEU A 18 -19.27 -6.23 5.36
C LEU A 18 -19.97 -4.93 5.75
N GLU A 19 -21.24 -4.77 5.34
CA GLU A 19 -22.09 -3.63 5.67
C GLU A 19 -22.41 -3.49 7.17
N GLU A 20 -22.20 -4.55 7.95
CA GLU A 20 -22.41 -4.59 9.40
C GLU A 20 -21.11 -4.36 10.19
N LYS A 21 -19.97 -4.24 9.50
CA LYS A 21 -18.66 -4.02 10.11
C LYS A 21 -18.32 -2.53 10.08
N THR A 22 -17.83 -2.02 11.20
CA THR A 22 -17.25 -0.68 11.27
C THR A 22 -15.82 -0.74 10.76
N ALA A 23 -15.50 0.05 9.75
CA ALA A 23 -14.13 0.16 9.27
C ALA A 23 -13.26 0.80 10.36
N PRO A 24 -12.05 0.29 10.64
CA PRO A 24 -11.18 0.86 11.67
C PRO A 24 -10.69 2.23 11.24
N SER A 25 -10.49 3.17 12.18
CA SER A 25 -10.07 4.55 11.87
C SER A 25 -8.72 4.66 11.12
N LEU A 26 -7.94 3.58 11.12
CA LEU A 26 -6.69 3.44 10.38
C LEU A 26 -6.88 3.49 8.86
N VAL A 27 -8.04 3.06 8.35
CA VAL A 27 -8.25 2.93 6.90
C VAL A 27 -8.22 4.26 6.17
N ASP A 28 -8.59 5.35 6.84
CA ASP A 28 -8.62 6.70 6.27
C ASP A 28 -7.30 7.46 6.52
N LYS A 29 -6.26 6.75 6.93
CA LYS A 29 -4.97 7.29 7.31
C LYS A 29 -3.87 6.73 6.41
N PHE A 30 -2.83 7.53 6.22
CA PHE A 30 -1.58 7.12 5.60
C PHE A 30 -0.65 6.48 6.62
N GLY A 31 0.11 5.47 6.19
CA GLY A 31 1.12 4.83 7.02
C GLY A 31 2.40 4.49 6.28
N TRP A 32 3.36 3.97 7.03
CA TRP A 32 4.63 3.50 6.50
C TRP A 32 4.96 2.12 7.07
N CYS A 33 5.44 1.22 6.21
CA CYS A 33 5.88 -0.13 6.56
C CYS A 33 7.40 -0.21 6.48
N THR A 34 8.03 -0.78 7.50
CA THR A 34 9.49 -0.85 7.61
C THR A 34 10.13 -1.93 6.71
N TRP A 35 9.33 -2.79 6.07
CA TRP A 35 9.83 -3.97 5.35
C TRP A 35 10.81 -3.62 4.22
N ASP A 36 10.38 -2.96 3.14
CA ASP A 36 11.32 -2.68 2.02
C ASP A 36 12.38 -1.62 2.39
N ALA A 37 12.20 -0.92 3.51
CA ALA A 37 13.14 0.06 4.02
C ALA A 37 14.34 -0.58 4.72
N PHE A 38 14.10 -1.62 5.52
CA PHE A 38 15.14 -2.23 6.37
C PHE A 38 15.18 -3.74 6.33
N TYR A 39 14.05 -4.38 6.04
CA TYR A 39 13.84 -5.80 6.21
C TYR A 39 14.34 -6.24 7.60
N LEU A 40 15.11 -7.33 7.71
CA LEU A 40 15.64 -7.80 9.01
C LEU A 40 16.72 -6.89 9.63
N THR A 41 17.26 -5.93 8.86
CA THR A 41 18.27 -4.98 9.37
C THR A 41 17.67 -3.83 10.19
N LEU A 42 16.36 -3.86 10.43
CA LEU A 42 15.61 -2.86 11.18
C LEU A 42 16.22 -2.55 12.55
N GLU A 43 16.37 -1.26 12.86
CA GLU A 43 16.86 -0.78 14.15
C GLU A 43 16.09 0.49 14.59
N PRO A 44 16.07 0.81 15.90
CA PRO A 44 15.35 1.97 16.43
C PRO A 44 15.71 3.31 15.76
N ALA A 45 17.00 3.53 15.48
CA ALA A 45 17.46 4.73 14.80
C ALA A 45 16.89 4.83 13.37
N GLY A 46 16.85 3.71 12.64
CA GLY A 46 16.22 3.64 11.33
C GLY A 46 14.74 4.00 11.35
N VAL A 47 13.97 3.48 12.32
CA VAL A 47 12.55 3.82 12.48
C VAL A 47 12.38 5.33 12.69
N TRP A 48 13.18 5.93 13.58
CA TRP A 48 13.13 7.37 13.84
C TRP A 48 13.44 8.19 12.58
N HIS A 49 14.53 7.86 11.88
CA HIS A 49 14.96 8.60 10.69
C HIS A 49 13.95 8.48 9.55
N GLY A 50 13.34 7.31 9.35
CA GLY A 50 12.30 7.17 8.34
C GLY A 50 11.04 7.94 8.67
N VAL A 51 10.58 7.95 9.93
CA VAL A 51 9.44 8.80 10.33
C VAL A 51 9.78 10.28 10.17
N ASN A 52 10.99 10.70 10.54
CA ASN A 52 11.42 12.08 10.42
C ASN A 52 11.52 12.54 8.95
N ASP A 53 12.00 11.69 8.05
CA ASP A 53 12.08 11.95 6.61
C ASP A 53 10.69 12.31 6.02
N PHE A 54 9.65 11.60 6.45
CA PHE A 54 8.26 11.94 6.09
C PHE A 54 7.81 13.31 6.59
N VAL A 55 8.11 13.63 7.86
CA VAL A 55 7.77 14.93 8.46
C VAL A 55 8.46 16.07 7.71
N GLU A 56 9.75 15.90 7.38
CA GLU A 56 10.52 16.85 6.57
C GLU A 56 9.97 16.96 5.14
N GLY A 57 9.47 15.86 4.58
CA GLY A 57 8.80 15.81 3.27
C GLY A 57 7.39 16.41 3.23
N GLY A 58 6.85 16.84 4.38
CA GLY A 58 5.54 17.50 4.49
C GLY A 58 4.33 16.54 4.46
N VAL A 59 4.54 15.25 4.70
CA VAL A 59 3.47 14.23 4.77
C VAL A 59 3.66 13.42 6.04
N THR A 60 2.67 13.38 6.93
CA THR A 60 2.85 12.69 8.22
C THR A 60 2.17 11.31 8.25
N PRO A 61 2.91 10.18 8.32
CA PRO A 61 2.34 8.88 8.61
C PRO A 61 1.58 8.91 9.93
N ARG A 62 0.37 8.35 9.95
CA ARG A 62 -0.47 8.26 11.15
C ARG A 62 -0.51 6.86 11.74
N PHE A 63 0.21 5.93 11.11
CA PHE A 63 0.53 4.63 11.66
C PHE A 63 1.81 4.08 11.05
N LEU A 64 2.40 3.12 11.76
CA LEU A 64 3.60 2.43 11.39
C LEU A 64 3.32 0.93 11.41
N ILE A 65 3.76 0.23 10.37
CA ILE A 65 3.85 -1.22 10.36
C ILE A 65 5.33 -1.54 10.59
N ILE A 66 5.63 -2.00 11.80
CA ILE A 66 6.94 -2.53 12.14
C ILE A 66 6.90 -4.01 11.74
N ASP A 67 7.36 -4.30 10.54
CA ASP A 67 7.46 -5.66 9.98
C ASP A 67 8.69 -6.40 10.53
N ASP A 68 9.05 -7.58 10.03
CA ASP A 68 10.08 -8.41 10.68
C ASP A 68 11.43 -7.69 10.90
N GLY A 69 12.17 -8.15 11.92
CA GLY A 69 13.48 -7.63 12.31
C GLY A 69 13.53 -6.98 13.71
N TRP A 70 12.38 -6.75 14.34
CA TRP A 70 12.29 -6.25 15.73
C TRP A 70 12.08 -7.34 16.78
N GLN A 71 11.56 -8.50 16.40
CA GLN A 71 11.29 -9.61 17.32
C GLN A 71 12.46 -10.58 17.44
N SER A 72 12.51 -11.32 18.54
CA SER A 72 13.47 -12.39 18.78
C SER A 72 13.28 -13.58 17.84
N ILE A 73 14.22 -13.72 16.90
CA ILE A 73 14.27 -14.82 15.95
C ILE A 73 15.55 -15.64 16.16
N ASN A 74 15.46 -16.96 15.94
CA ASN A 74 16.62 -17.86 16.02
C ASN A 74 16.50 -19.02 15.01
N THR A 75 17.59 -19.73 14.76
CA THR A 75 17.61 -20.99 14.01
C THR A 75 17.41 -22.18 14.95
N ASP A 76 17.06 -23.33 14.38
CA ASP A 76 16.71 -24.56 15.11
C ASP A 76 17.82 -25.11 15.99
N ASP A 77 19.05 -24.92 15.52
CA ASP A 77 20.29 -25.32 16.13
C ASP A 77 20.89 -24.24 17.04
N GLY A 78 20.26 -23.06 17.08
CA GLY A 78 20.70 -21.92 17.88
C GLY A 78 20.40 -22.09 19.37
N ASN A 79 21.16 -21.39 20.22
CA ASN A 79 20.86 -21.32 21.65
C ASN A 79 19.49 -20.64 21.87
N PRO A 80 18.48 -21.31 22.47
CA PRO A 80 17.12 -20.77 22.60
C PRO A 80 17.03 -19.43 23.38
N ASN A 81 18.08 -19.09 24.14
CA ASN A 81 18.15 -17.87 24.94
C ASN A 81 18.84 -16.70 24.21
N GLU A 82 19.31 -16.90 22.99
CA GLU A 82 19.98 -15.88 22.18
C GLU A 82 19.16 -15.55 20.93
N ASP A 83 19.44 -14.40 20.32
CA ASP A 83 18.87 -14.00 19.04
C ASP A 83 19.87 -14.37 17.93
N ALA A 84 19.38 -14.84 16.79
CA ALA A 84 20.21 -15.03 15.61
C ALA A 84 20.76 -13.68 15.14
N LYS A 85 22.08 -13.61 14.98
CA LYS A 85 22.80 -12.40 14.59
C LYS A 85 22.93 -12.31 13.07
N ASN A 86 23.06 -11.09 12.56
CA ASN A 86 23.42 -10.78 11.16
C ASN A 86 22.47 -11.37 10.09
N LEU A 87 21.20 -11.59 10.43
CA LEU A 87 20.17 -11.99 9.44
C LEU A 87 19.79 -10.79 8.55
N VAL A 88 19.71 -11.03 7.23
CA VAL A 88 19.53 -9.95 6.22
C VAL A 88 18.31 -10.20 5.32
N LEU A 89 18.46 -10.83 4.15
CA LEU A 89 17.32 -11.19 3.29
C LEU A 89 17.54 -12.41 2.40
N GLY A 90 18.80 -12.82 2.18
CA GLY A 90 19.23 -13.78 1.16
C GLY A 90 18.85 -15.25 1.43
N GLY A 91 17.56 -15.53 1.65
CA GLY A 91 17.04 -16.88 1.87
C GLY A 91 17.27 -17.44 3.28
N THR A 92 18.36 -17.09 3.96
CA THR A 92 18.66 -17.47 5.36
C THR A 92 17.61 -16.98 6.37
N GLN A 93 16.88 -15.93 6.03
CA GLN A 93 15.68 -15.51 6.77
C GLN A 93 14.64 -16.63 6.92
N MET A 94 14.51 -17.51 5.92
CA MET A 94 13.49 -18.56 5.88
C MET A 94 13.85 -19.74 6.80
N THR A 95 15.10 -19.82 7.24
CA THR A 95 15.57 -20.85 8.20
C THR A 95 15.49 -20.35 9.65
N ALA A 96 15.22 -19.06 9.86
CA ALA A 96 15.00 -18.51 11.19
C ALA A 96 13.51 -18.56 11.53
N ARG A 97 13.18 -18.81 12.80
CA ARG A 97 11.82 -18.76 13.32
C ARG A 97 11.71 -17.83 14.51
N LEU A 98 10.51 -17.27 14.69
CA LEU A 98 10.13 -16.56 15.90
C LEU A 98 10.27 -17.52 17.08
N HIS A 99 11.19 -17.21 17.99
CA HIS A 99 11.52 -18.07 19.12
C HIS A 99 10.99 -17.50 20.44
N ARG A 100 10.95 -16.16 20.58
CA ARG A 100 10.36 -15.48 21.73
C ARG A 100 9.51 -14.30 21.26
N LEU A 101 8.50 -13.94 22.03
CA LEU A 101 7.67 -12.75 21.76
C LEU A 101 8.31 -11.44 22.21
N ASP A 102 9.53 -11.52 22.73
CA ASP A 102 10.27 -10.36 23.17
C ASP A 102 10.90 -9.62 21.99
N ASP A 103 11.12 -8.33 22.20
CA ASP A 103 11.99 -7.50 21.37
C ASP A 103 13.38 -8.17 21.24
N CYS A 104 13.95 -8.12 20.04
CA CYS A 104 15.33 -8.55 19.83
C CYS A 104 16.30 -7.59 20.52
N GLU A 105 17.55 -8.02 20.64
CA GLU A 105 18.61 -7.26 21.31
C GLU A 105 18.72 -5.79 20.83
N LYS A 106 18.55 -5.52 19.52
CA LYS A 106 18.59 -4.16 18.94
C LYS A 106 17.58 -3.22 19.59
N PHE A 107 16.37 -3.72 19.84
CA PHE A 107 15.27 -2.95 20.41
C PHE A 107 15.32 -2.90 21.94
N ARG A 108 15.73 -4.00 22.61
CA ARG A 108 15.93 -4.02 24.07
C ARG A 108 17.00 -3.04 24.56
N LYS A 109 18.04 -2.79 23.74
CA LYS A 109 19.10 -1.81 24.04
C LYS A 109 18.68 -0.35 23.87
N TYR A 110 17.55 -0.09 23.19
CA TYR A 110 17.07 1.26 22.97
C TYR A 110 16.68 1.94 24.28
N LYS A 111 17.11 3.20 24.45
CA LYS A 111 16.70 4.04 25.57
C LYS A 111 15.86 5.19 25.04
N GLY A 112 14.64 5.32 25.55
CA GLY A 112 13.73 6.42 25.20
C GLY A 112 14.41 7.79 25.37
N GLY A 113 14.22 8.68 24.40
CA GLY A 113 14.82 10.01 24.39
C GLY A 113 16.25 10.08 23.83
N SER A 114 16.90 8.95 23.55
CA SER A 114 18.26 8.93 23.00
C SER A 114 18.40 9.64 21.65
N MET A 115 17.39 9.56 20.78
CA MET A 115 17.38 10.26 19.49
C MET A 115 17.27 11.79 19.61
N LEU A 116 16.74 12.31 20.73
CA LEU A 116 16.60 13.74 21.00
C LEU A 116 17.69 14.28 21.95
N GLY A 117 18.56 13.39 22.44
CA GLY A 117 19.63 13.73 23.35
C GLY A 117 20.82 14.41 22.65
N PRO A 118 21.83 14.84 23.41
CA PRO A 118 23.01 15.53 22.86
C PRO A 118 23.87 14.65 21.95
N ASN A 119 23.76 13.32 22.08
CA ASN A 119 24.52 12.32 21.32
C ASN A 119 23.56 11.30 20.70
N PRO A 120 22.80 11.67 19.65
CA PRO A 120 21.90 10.74 18.99
C PRO A 120 22.69 9.61 18.31
N PRO A 121 22.17 8.36 18.31
CA PRO A 121 22.75 7.27 17.53
C PRO A 121 22.87 7.66 16.05
N SER A 122 24.03 7.38 15.44
CA SER A 122 24.22 7.60 14.01
C SER A 122 23.42 6.59 13.19
N PHE A 123 22.83 7.03 12.09
CA PHE A 123 22.14 6.17 11.13
C PHE A 123 22.67 6.42 9.72
N ASP A 124 22.98 5.34 9.01
CA ASP A 124 23.33 5.40 7.59
C ASP A 124 22.18 4.81 6.74
N PRO A 125 21.42 5.63 5.98
CA PRO A 125 20.31 5.16 5.15
C PRO A 125 20.75 4.21 4.03
N LYS A 126 22.05 4.16 3.69
CA LYS A 126 22.59 3.24 2.68
C LYS A 126 22.97 1.88 3.24
N LYS A 127 23.21 1.77 4.55
CA LYS A 127 23.65 0.54 5.22
C LYS A 127 22.72 -0.66 4.96
N PRO A 128 21.38 -0.55 5.09
CA PRO A 128 20.49 -1.68 4.77
C PRO A 128 20.69 -2.22 3.34
N LYS A 129 20.77 -1.31 2.35
CA LYS A 129 20.96 -1.69 0.94
C LYS A 129 22.32 -2.33 0.70
N MET A 130 23.37 -1.85 1.36
CA MET A 130 24.71 -2.44 1.28
C MET A 130 24.74 -3.84 1.88
N LEU A 131 24.14 -4.04 3.05
CA LEU A 131 24.03 -5.35 3.71
C LEU A 131 23.27 -6.35 2.82
N ILE A 132 22.13 -5.96 2.26
CA ILE A 132 21.34 -6.81 1.37
C ILE A 132 22.13 -7.18 0.11
N SER A 133 22.78 -6.20 -0.53
CA SER A 133 23.61 -6.47 -1.72
C SER A 133 24.71 -7.48 -1.42
N LYS A 134 25.39 -7.32 -0.28
CA LYS A 134 26.47 -8.21 0.14
C LYS A 134 25.96 -9.60 0.51
N ALA A 135 24.79 -9.70 1.15
CA ALA A 135 24.14 -10.97 1.45
C ALA A 135 23.73 -11.72 0.16
N ILE A 136 23.26 -11.01 -0.87
CA ILE A 136 22.96 -11.60 -2.19
C ILE A 136 24.24 -12.13 -2.87
N GLU A 137 25.36 -11.38 -2.80
CA GLU A 137 26.65 -11.87 -3.30
C GLU A 137 27.09 -13.16 -2.61
N LEU A 138 26.91 -13.24 -1.29
CA LEU A 138 27.19 -14.44 -0.50
C LEU A 138 26.30 -15.61 -0.93
N GLU A 139 24.98 -15.39 -1.07
CA GLU A 139 24.04 -16.42 -1.53
C GLU A 139 24.41 -16.95 -2.92
N HIS A 140 24.77 -16.07 -3.85
CA HIS A 140 25.24 -16.49 -5.18
C HIS A 140 26.52 -17.33 -5.08
N ALA A 141 27.48 -16.95 -4.22
CA ALA A 141 28.69 -17.75 -4.03
C ALA A 141 28.39 -19.13 -3.43
N GLU A 142 27.40 -19.25 -2.54
CA GLU A 142 26.94 -20.53 -2.00
C GLU A 142 26.25 -21.39 -3.09
N LYS A 143 25.42 -20.77 -3.95
CA LYS A 143 24.82 -21.47 -5.11
C LYS A 143 25.88 -21.94 -6.11
N ASP A 144 26.89 -21.12 -6.40
CA ASP A 144 28.00 -21.49 -7.28
C ASP A 144 28.73 -22.74 -6.74
N ARG A 145 28.96 -22.81 -5.42
CA ARG A 145 29.54 -23.98 -4.74
C ARG A 145 28.64 -25.21 -4.91
N ASP A 146 27.36 -25.07 -4.65
CA ASP A 146 26.43 -26.21 -4.70
C ASP A 146 26.28 -26.76 -6.12
N GLN A 147 26.29 -25.89 -7.13
CA GLN A 147 26.35 -26.29 -8.54
C GLN A 147 27.66 -27.01 -8.91
N ALA A 148 28.79 -26.56 -8.35
CA ALA A 148 30.07 -27.23 -8.54
C ALA A 148 30.05 -28.65 -7.95
N ILE A 149 29.48 -28.82 -6.76
CA ILE A 149 29.27 -30.15 -6.14
C ILE A 149 28.42 -31.04 -7.06
N GLN A 150 27.29 -30.52 -7.54
CA GLN A 150 26.40 -31.27 -8.44
C GLN A 150 27.07 -31.64 -9.77
N SER A 151 28.00 -30.81 -10.23
CA SER A 151 28.78 -31.04 -11.45
C SER A 151 29.99 -31.97 -11.24
N GLY A 152 30.19 -32.51 -10.03
CA GLY A 152 31.25 -33.46 -9.70
C GLY A 152 32.62 -32.80 -9.46
N VAL A 153 32.68 -31.50 -9.21
CA VAL A 153 33.91 -30.80 -8.81
C VAL A 153 34.34 -31.28 -7.42
N THR A 154 35.58 -31.74 -7.30
CA THR A 154 36.12 -32.31 -6.04
C THR A 154 36.88 -31.28 -5.19
N ASP A 155 37.54 -30.31 -5.83
CA ASP A 155 38.21 -29.21 -5.12
C ASP A 155 37.26 -28.02 -4.95
N LEU A 156 36.71 -27.88 -3.75
CA LEU A 156 35.79 -26.81 -3.38
C LEU A 156 36.50 -25.64 -2.68
N SER A 157 37.81 -25.74 -2.43
CA SER A 157 38.56 -24.74 -1.67
C SER A 157 38.46 -23.31 -2.23
N PRO A 158 38.39 -23.06 -3.55
CA PRO A 158 38.21 -21.70 -4.07
C PRO A 158 36.84 -21.11 -3.74
N PHE A 159 35.79 -21.95 -3.72
CA PHE A 159 34.43 -21.54 -3.39
C PHE A 159 34.31 -21.25 -1.90
N GLU A 160 34.87 -22.13 -1.05
CA GLU A 160 34.90 -21.94 0.41
C GLU A 160 35.66 -20.67 0.80
N ALA A 161 36.81 -20.41 0.19
CA ALA A 161 37.58 -19.19 0.44
C ALA A 161 36.80 -17.92 0.04
N ARG A 162 36.09 -17.95 -1.10
CA ARG A 162 35.23 -16.84 -1.55
C ARG A 162 34.07 -16.60 -0.60
N ILE A 163 33.37 -17.66 -0.19
CA ILE A 163 32.27 -17.59 0.79
C ILE A 163 32.76 -17.02 2.12
N GLN A 164 33.90 -17.50 2.62
CA GLN A 164 34.46 -17.03 3.89
C GLN A 164 34.83 -15.55 3.84
N LYS A 165 35.42 -15.10 2.73
CA LYS A 165 35.73 -13.67 2.51
C LYS A 165 34.45 -12.82 2.52
N LEU A 166 33.41 -13.24 1.80
CA LEU A 166 32.14 -12.52 1.75
C LEU A 166 31.44 -12.47 3.11
N LYS A 167 31.51 -13.54 3.92
CA LYS A 167 31.02 -13.55 5.30
C LYS A 167 31.77 -12.53 6.17
N GLN A 168 33.10 -12.48 6.08
CA GLN A 168 33.89 -11.49 6.82
C GLN A 168 33.57 -10.05 6.41
N GLU A 169 33.41 -9.79 5.11
CA GLU A 169 32.99 -8.48 4.61
C GLU A 169 31.60 -8.09 5.14
N LEU A 170 30.64 -9.03 5.13
CA LEU A 170 29.29 -8.79 5.65
C LEU A 170 29.29 -8.52 7.16
N ASP A 171 30.01 -9.32 7.95
CA ASP A 171 30.14 -9.13 9.40
C ASP A 171 30.80 -7.78 9.73
N THR A 172 31.78 -7.35 8.92
CA THR A 172 32.40 -6.03 9.04
C THR A 172 31.39 -4.90 8.80
N LEU A 173 30.53 -5.03 7.77
CA LEU A 173 29.47 -4.06 7.50
C LEU A 173 28.44 -3.95 8.63
N PHE A 174 28.21 -5.02 9.40
CA PHE A 174 27.33 -4.98 10.55
C PHE A 174 27.87 -4.12 11.71
N GLY A 175 29.20 -4.00 11.82
CA GLY A 175 29.87 -3.25 12.89
C GLY A 175 31.00 -3.99 13.58
N GLY A 176 31.36 -5.20 13.10
CA GLY A 176 32.60 -5.87 13.48
C GLY A 176 32.81 -6.09 14.98
N GLU A 177 31.84 -6.68 15.69
CA GLU A 177 32.09 -7.26 17.02
C GLU A 177 31.01 -8.30 17.37
N GLU A 178 31.33 -9.55 17.05
CA GLU A 178 31.06 -10.80 17.79
C GLU A 178 31.05 -11.96 16.79
N LYS A 179 31.87 -12.97 17.06
CA LYS A 179 32.08 -14.13 16.18
C LYS A 179 30.74 -14.77 15.82
N SER A 180 30.42 -14.80 14.53
CA SER A 180 29.38 -15.63 13.95
C SER A 180 29.67 -17.09 14.30
N VAL A 181 28.74 -17.74 15.00
CA VAL A 181 28.84 -19.17 15.32
C VAL A 181 28.36 -19.97 14.11
N SER A 182 29.30 -20.78 13.61
CA SER A 182 29.25 -21.94 12.72
C SER A 182 28.16 -22.08 11.66
N SER A 183 28.64 -22.36 10.45
CA SER A 183 27.95 -23.13 9.41
C SER A 183 27.38 -24.45 9.95
N GLY A 184 26.08 -24.49 10.22
CA GLY A 184 25.34 -25.73 10.38
C GLY A 184 25.18 -26.41 9.02
N SER A 185 25.61 -27.67 8.93
CA SER A 185 25.14 -28.59 7.89
C SER A 185 23.63 -28.75 8.09
N TYR A 186 22.82 -28.31 7.12
CA TYR A 186 21.37 -28.46 7.15
C TYR A 186 20.99 -29.93 7.04
N SER A 187 20.91 -30.59 8.19
CA SER A 187 20.25 -31.87 8.36
C SER A 187 19.20 -31.66 9.43
N CYS A 188 17.94 -31.56 9.00
CA CYS A 188 16.79 -31.53 9.90
C CYS A 188 16.79 -32.82 10.74
N LYS A 189 17.32 -32.76 11.97
CA LYS A 189 17.09 -33.77 13.00
C LYS A 189 16.37 -33.10 14.14
N ALA A 190 15.04 -33.10 14.06
CA ALA A 190 14.19 -32.74 15.18
C ALA A 190 14.16 -33.90 16.17
N GLU A 191 14.82 -33.75 17.32
CA GLU A 191 14.45 -34.51 18.51
C GLU A 191 13.23 -33.83 19.13
N GLY A 192 12.08 -34.50 19.07
CA GLY A 192 10.78 -33.99 19.52
C GLY A 192 9.69 -33.92 18.44
N SER A 193 9.71 -34.83 17.45
CA SER A 193 8.73 -34.85 16.37
C SER A 193 7.29 -34.93 16.89
N THR A 194 6.45 -33.98 16.49
CA THR A 194 4.99 -34.18 16.43
C THR A 194 4.71 -35.52 15.73
N ASN A 195 3.75 -36.32 16.22
CA ASN A 195 3.37 -37.63 15.62
C ASN A 195 2.67 -37.49 14.24
N LEU A 196 2.96 -36.44 13.50
CA LEU A 196 2.37 -36.14 12.20
C LEU A 196 3.05 -37.01 11.14
N ASN A 197 2.22 -37.70 10.36
CA ASN A 197 2.65 -38.37 9.13
C ASN A 197 2.85 -37.28 8.06
N SER A 198 4.04 -36.67 8.08
CA SER A 198 4.43 -35.65 7.13
C SER A 198 5.32 -36.23 6.03
N LYS A 199 5.20 -35.67 4.83
CA LYS A 199 6.02 -36.03 3.67
C LYS A 199 6.35 -34.78 2.87
N ILE A 200 7.64 -34.54 2.69
CA ILE A 200 8.15 -33.52 1.78
C ILE A 200 7.91 -33.96 0.33
N ILE A 201 7.24 -33.12 -0.45
CA ILE A 201 6.98 -33.31 -1.88
C ILE A 201 7.66 -32.21 -2.68
N SER A 202 8.35 -32.60 -3.75
CA SER A 202 8.94 -31.64 -4.69
C SER A 202 7.86 -30.92 -5.49
N CYS A 203 8.02 -29.61 -5.61
CA CYS A 203 7.08 -28.76 -6.32
C CYS A 203 7.48 -28.58 -7.79
N LYS A 204 6.50 -28.68 -8.69
CA LYS A 204 6.68 -28.36 -10.11
C LYS A 204 6.01 -27.04 -10.42
N LEU A 205 6.78 -26.08 -10.93
CA LEU A 205 6.26 -24.81 -11.41
C LEU A 205 5.27 -25.04 -12.56
N SER A 206 4.14 -24.34 -12.50
CA SER A 206 3.20 -24.34 -13.63
C SER A 206 3.76 -23.48 -14.77
N PRO A 207 3.47 -23.80 -16.05
CA PRO A 207 3.94 -22.98 -17.17
C PRO A 207 3.53 -21.50 -17.10
N GLY A 208 2.40 -21.22 -16.44
CA GLY A 208 1.92 -19.85 -16.23
C GLY A 208 2.77 -19.06 -15.22
N LEU A 209 3.29 -19.71 -14.18
CA LEU A 209 4.16 -19.09 -13.18
C LEU A 209 5.62 -19.06 -13.64
N ASP A 210 6.04 -20.05 -14.43
CA ASP A 210 7.36 -20.12 -15.07
C ASP A 210 7.62 -18.94 -16.03
N GLY A 211 6.57 -18.43 -16.67
CA GLY A 211 6.62 -17.22 -17.50
C GLY A 211 6.53 -15.89 -16.74
N THR A 212 6.45 -15.92 -15.41
CA THR A 212 6.41 -14.71 -14.56
C THR A 212 7.78 -14.39 -13.97
N MET A 213 7.84 -13.32 -13.20
CA MET A 213 9.06 -12.87 -12.54
C MET A 213 9.60 -13.94 -11.57
N THR A 214 10.91 -14.16 -11.55
CA THR A 214 11.57 -15.04 -10.57
C THR A 214 11.34 -14.51 -9.15
N ASP A 215 10.69 -15.32 -8.32
CA ASP A 215 10.40 -15.02 -6.92
C ASP A 215 11.21 -15.95 -6.00
N LEU A 216 11.96 -15.36 -5.05
CA LEU A 216 12.89 -16.12 -4.22
C LEU A 216 12.18 -17.08 -3.26
N ALA A 217 11.00 -16.73 -2.74
CA ALA A 217 10.23 -17.62 -1.90
C ALA A 217 9.72 -18.82 -2.72
N VAL A 218 9.27 -18.57 -3.95
CA VAL A 218 8.87 -19.64 -4.88
C VAL A 218 10.06 -20.54 -5.22
N VAL A 219 11.24 -19.97 -5.50
CA VAL A 219 12.48 -20.74 -5.73
C VAL A 219 12.79 -21.62 -4.51
N LYS A 220 12.72 -21.09 -3.30
CA LYS A 220 12.98 -21.85 -2.08
C LYS A 220 11.95 -22.94 -1.82
N ILE A 221 10.69 -22.73 -2.15
CA ILE A 221 9.65 -23.77 -2.10
C ILE A 221 9.92 -24.88 -3.13
N VAL A 222 10.40 -24.53 -4.32
CA VAL A 222 10.76 -25.52 -5.36
C VAL A 222 12.01 -26.31 -4.97
N GLU A 223 13.02 -25.64 -4.42
CA GLU A 223 14.27 -26.27 -3.93
C GLU A 223 14.03 -27.14 -2.69
N GLY A 224 13.29 -26.63 -1.71
CA GLY A 224 13.06 -27.28 -0.41
C GLY A 224 11.89 -28.27 -0.39
N GLY A 225 11.00 -28.21 -1.38
CA GLY A 225 9.73 -28.93 -1.37
C GLY A 225 8.71 -28.36 -0.39
N ILE A 226 7.49 -28.90 -0.42
CA ILE A 226 6.44 -28.60 0.55
C ILE A 226 6.24 -29.83 1.43
N ASP A 227 6.26 -29.65 2.74
CA ASP A 227 5.88 -30.70 3.66
C ASP A 227 4.35 -30.80 3.76
N LEU A 228 3.82 -31.98 3.44
CA LEU A 228 2.39 -32.26 3.49
C LEU A 228 2.09 -33.16 4.67
N VAL A 229 1.12 -32.75 5.48
CA VAL A 229 0.55 -33.59 6.53
C VAL A 229 -0.66 -34.36 5.96
N HIS A 230 -0.82 -35.62 6.35
CA HIS A 230 -2.00 -36.40 5.97
C HIS A 230 -3.29 -35.68 6.39
N PRO A 231 -4.34 -35.60 5.52
CA PRO A 231 -5.56 -34.85 5.82
C PRO A 231 -6.25 -35.25 7.12
N ASP A 232 -6.20 -36.54 7.50
CA ASP A 232 -6.78 -37.05 8.74
C ASP A 232 -6.10 -36.50 10.00
N GLN A 233 -4.89 -35.95 9.87
CA GLN A 233 -4.15 -35.28 10.95
C GLN A 233 -4.16 -33.76 10.82
N ALA A 234 -5.04 -33.19 9.98
CA ALA A 234 -5.17 -31.74 9.85
C ALA A 234 -5.57 -31.08 11.18
N GLY A 235 -6.39 -31.75 12.00
CA GLY A 235 -6.74 -31.31 13.35
C GLY A 235 -5.51 -31.29 14.27
N ASP A 236 -4.77 -32.40 14.35
CA ASP A 236 -3.56 -32.49 15.16
C ASP A 236 -2.47 -31.50 14.73
N PHE A 237 -2.33 -31.28 13.41
CA PHE A 237 -1.41 -30.29 12.85
C PHE A 237 -1.85 -28.87 13.20
N TYR A 238 -3.13 -28.56 13.01
CA TYR A 238 -3.71 -27.27 13.40
C TYR A 238 -3.51 -27.04 14.89
N ASP A 239 -3.83 -27.99 15.76
CA ASP A 239 -3.70 -27.88 17.21
C ASP A 239 -2.23 -27.85 17.66
N SER A 240 -1.32 -28.52 16.96
CA SER A 240 0.13 -28.43 17.23
C SER A 240 0.68 -27.05 16.86
N MET A 241 0.32 -26.54 15.67
CA MET A 241 0.63 -25.19 15.25
C MET A 241 -0.03 -24.15 16.16
N HIS A 242 -1.30 -24.32 16.52
CA HIS A 242 -2.02 -23.41 17.37
C HIS A 242 -1.58 -23.50 18.82
N SER A 243 -1.15 -24.64 19.35
CA SER A 243 -0.57 -24.72 20.69
C SER A 243 0.76 -23.95 20.74
N TYR A 244 1.58 -24.07 19.69
CA TYR A 244 2.79 -23.26 19.51
C TYR A 244 2.47 -21.77 19.36
N LEU A 245 1.48 -21.42 18.54
CA LEU A 245 1.08 -20.03 18.29
C LEU A 245 0.30 -19.40 19.46
N CYS A 246 -0.48 -20.16 20.24
CA CYS A 246 -1.25 -19.70 21.40
C CYS A 246 -0.37 -19.43 22.62
N GLN A 247 0.79 -20.10 22.74
CA GLN A 247 1.87 -19.66 23.63
C GLN A 247 2.45 -18.30 23.19
N CYS A 248 2.21 -17.90 21.94
CA CYS A 248 2.85 -16.82 21.23
C CYS A 248 1.92 -15.63 20.82
N TRP A 249 0.63 -15.56 21.23
CA TRP A 249 -0.33 -14.69 20.52
C TRP A 249 -0.75 -13.36 21.20
N HIS A 250 -0.63 -12.27 20.43
CA HIS A 250 -1.62 -11.19 20.34
C HIS A 250 -1.87 -10.79 18.86
N TYR A 251 -3.08 -10.30 18.60
CA TYR A 251 -3.75 -10.05 17.30
C TYR A 251 -2.88 -9.48 16.16
N ARG A 252 -2.79 -10.19 15.01
CA ARG A 252 -2.21 -9.72 13.74
C ARG A 252 -3.32 -9.42 12.72
N SER A 253 -3.38 -8.21 12.18
CA SER A 253 -4.18 -7.90 10.98
C SER A 253 -3.27 -7.88 9.75
N GLU A 254 -3.30 -8.94 8.94
CA GLU A 254 -2.59 -8.96 7.66
C GLU A 254 -3.37 -8.13 6.63
N SER A 255 -2.76 -7.03 6.18
CA SER A 255 -3.09 -6.39 4.91
C SER A 255 -1.83 -6.43 4.06
N ARG A 256 -1.64 -7.51 3.29
CA ARG A 256 -0.46 -7.67 2.42
C ARG A 256 -0.49 -6.62 1.31
N CYS A 257 0.46 -5.70 1.34
CA CYS A 257 0.90 -4.98 0.15
C CYS A 257 2.30 -5.49 -0.18
N HIS A 258 2.41 -6.39 -1.15
CA HIS A 258 3.69 -6.62 -1.80
C HIS A 258 4.02 -5.39 -2.64
N SER A 259 4.99 -4.60 -2.21
CA SER A 259 5.68 -3.61 -3.06
C SER A 259 7.06 -4.16 -3.43
N TYR A 260 7.12 -5.38 -3.97
CA TYR A 260 8.39 -5.87 -4.50
C TYR A 260 8.59 -5.30 -5.91
N TYR A 261 9.37 -4.22 -6.03
CA TYR A 261 10.57 -4.15 -6.89
C TYR A 261 11.15 -2.74 -7.00
N ARG A 262 12.48 -2.69 -6.84
CA ARG A 262 13.40 -1.69 -7.39
C ARG A 262 13.18 -1.54 -8.91
N GLY A 263 13.12 -0.30 -9.38
CA GLY A 263 13.70 0.04 -10.69
C GLY A 263 12.77 0.53 -11.80
N ARG A 264 11.49 0.81 -11.56
CA ARG A 264 10.68 1.58 -12.53
C ARG A 264 9.79 2.59 -11.82
N VAL A 265 10.26 3.83 -11.75
CA VAL A 265 9.46 5.01 -11.35
C VAL A 265 8.10 5.03 -12.06
N GLU A 266 8.03 4.52 -13.29
CA GLU A 266 6.79 4.40 -14.08
C GLU A 266 5.73 3.50 -13.44
N LEU A 267 6.11 2.37 -12.82
CA LEU A 267 5.15 1.47 -12.16
C LEU A 267 4.66 2.04 -10.82
N ALA A 268 5.49 2.82 -10.13
CA ALA A 268 5.11 3.44 -8.87
C ALA A 268 3.88 4.35 -9.03
N LYS A 269 3.85 5.17 -10.10
CA LYS A 269 2.71 6.03 -10.41
C LYS A 269 1.44 5.22 -10.70
N PHE A 270 1.56 4.13 -11.45
CA PHE A 270 0.44 3.21 -11.74
C PHE A 270 -0.11 2.55 -10.47
N HIS A 271 0.78 2.06 -9.60
CA HIS A 271 0.39 1.50 -8.30
C HIS A 271 -0.28 2.55 -7.42
N ALA A 272 0.26 3.77 -7.38
CA ALA A 272 -0.34 4.89 -6.65
C ALA A 272 -1.75 5.20 -7.15
N GLY A 273 -1.96 5.36 -8.46
CA GLY A 273 -3.28 5.58 -9.05
C GLY A 273 -4.27 4.47 -8.70
N SER A 274 -3.82 3.21 -8.78
CA SER A 274 -4.64 2.04 -8.40
C SER A 274 -5.01 2.05 -6.91
N ARG A 275 -4.09 2.47 -6.03
CA ARG A 275 -4.34 2.59 -4.58
C ARG A 275 -5.30 3.72 -4.26
N ALA A 276 -5.24 4.84 -4.99
CA ALA A 276 -6.17 5.96 -4.81
C ALA A 276 -7.65 5.52 -4.92
N ILE A 277 -7.93 4.55 -5.80
CA ILE A 277 -9.28 4.06 -6.07
C ILE A 277 -9.61 2.73 -5.39
N CYS A 278 -8.66 2.07 -4.73
CA CYS A 278 -8.87 0.72 -4.18
C CYS A 278 -9.83 0.68 -2.98
N GLY A 279 -9.96 1.80 -2.26
CA GLY A 279 -10.76 1.96 -1.04
C GLY A 279 -10.23 1.27 0.21
N GLY A 280 -9.00 0.74 0.15
CA GLY A 280 -8.23 0.29 1.31
C GLY A 280 -7.34 1.40 1.92
N PRO A 281 -6.60 1.09 3.00
CA PRO A 281 -5.58 1.99 3.52
C PRO A 281 -4.46 2.21 2.49
N VAL A 282 -3.76 3.34 2.62
CA VAL A 282 -2.57 3.65 1.84
C VAL A 282 -1.37 3.65 2.77
N TYR A 283 -0.38 2.82 2.47
CA TYR A 283 0.93 2.91 3.08
C TYR A 283 2.01 2.63 2.03
N VAL A 284 3.20 3.16 2.27
CA VAL A 284 4.39 2.86 1.46
C VAL A 284 5.42 2.11 2.30
N SER A 285 6.42 1.55 1.65
CA SER A 285 7.52 0.81 2.28
C SER A 285 8.89 1.30 1.82
N ASP A 286 8.97 2.43 1.12
CA ASP A 286 10.22 2.90 0.52
C ASP A 286 11.31 3.10 1.57
N SER A 287 12.56 2.97 1.13
CA SER A 287 13.71 3.24 1.97
C SER A 287 13.79 4.72 2.37
N VAL A 288 14.36 4.97 3.55
CA VAL A 288 14.67 6.33 4.03
C VAL A 288 15.51 7.09 2.99
N GLY A 289 15.13 8.33 2.71
CA GLY A 289 15.68 9.19 1.68
C GLY A 289 15.27 8.82 0.25
N GLY A 290 14.37 7.85 0.09
CA GLY A 290 13.92 7.33 -1.21
C GLY A 290 12.45 7.58 -1.53
N HIS A 291 11.74 8.34 -0.70
CA HIS A 291 10.32 8.65 -0.89
C HIS A 291 10.09 9.60 -2.06
N ASP A 292 9.06 9.33 -2.87
CA ASP A 292 8.56 10.26 -3.89
C ASP A 292 7.44 11.12 -3.28
N PHE A 293 7.81 12.24 -2.65
CA PHE A 293 6.85 13.12 -2.00
C PHE A 293 5.91 13.84 -2.98
N GLU A 294 6.33 14.03 -4.24
CA GLU A 294 5.46 14.59 -5.26
C GLU A 294 4.32 13.62 -5.59
N LEU A 295 4.63 12.33 -5.73
CA LEU A 295 3.62 11.29 -5.93
C LEU A 295 2.76 11.08 -4.68
N LEU A 296 3.35 11.09 -3.49
CA LEU A 296 2.60 10.94 -2.22
C LEU A 296 1.59 12.07 -2.03
N ARG A 297 1.93 13.31 -2.41
CA ARG A 297 1.00 14.45 -2.35
C ARG A 297 -0.23 14.29 -3.27
N LYS A 298 -0.19 13.37 -4.25
CA LYS A 298 -1.37 13.01 -5.06
C LYS A 298 -2.31 12.01 -4.36
N LEU A 299 -1.87 11.43 -3.25
CA LEU A 299 -2.60 10.40 -2.50
C LEU A 299 -2.97 10.81 -1.09
N VAL A 300 -2.14 11.65 -0.46
CA VAL A 300 -2.17 11.89 0.99
C VAL A 300 -2.19 13.39 1.27
N HIS A 301 -3.07 13.82 2.17
CA HIS A 301 -3.08 15.18 2.69
C HIS A 301 -1.91 15.40 3.67
N PRO A 302 -1.42 16.64 3.87
CA PRO A 302 -0.30 16.90 4.77
C PRO A 302 -0.45 16.34 6.20
N ASP A 303 -1.68 16.30 6.73
CA ASP A 303 -1.98 15.73 8.05
C ASP A 303 -2.05 14.19 8.10
N GLY A 304 -1.74 13.52 6.99
CA GLY A 304 -1.74 12.07 6.87
C GLY A 304 -3.10 11.43 6.69
N THR A 305 -4.15 12.20 6.42
CA THR A 305 -5.46 11.67 5.99
C THR A 305 -5.48 11.40 4.49
N ILE A 306 -6.34 10.49 4.03
CA ILE A 306 -6.47 10.15 2.60
C ILE A 306 -7.91 10.33 2.08
N PRO A 307 -8.11 10.80 0.83
CA PRO A 307 -9.42 10.83 0.18
C PRO A 307 -9.78 9.42 -0.31
N ARG A 308 -10.18 8.54 0.62
CA ARG A 308 -10.43 7.12 0.32
C ARG A 308 -11.80 6.88 -0.32
N CYS A 309 -11.86 6.01 -1.34
CA CYS A 309 -13.12 5.48 -1.84
C CYS A 309 -13.86 4.64 -0.77
N GLN A 310 -15.17 4.51 -0.92
CA GLN A 310 -16.05 3.88 0.05
C GLN A 310 -15.88 2.35 0.11
N ASP A 311 -15.98 1.71 -1.05
CA ASP A 311 -15.99 0.25 -1.19
C ASP A 311 -14.63 -0.25 -1.67
N PHE A 312 -14.53 -1.52 -2.05
CA PHE A 312 -13.36 -2.06 -2.73
C PHE A 312 -13.49 -1.89 -4.25
N ALA A 313 -12.39 -1.63 -4.93
CA ALA A 313 -12.39 -1.51 -6.39
C ALA A 313 -12.82 -2.84 -7.04
N LEU A 314 -13.71 -2.74 -8.03
CA LEU A 314 -14.23 -3.87 -8.79
C LEU A 314 -13.84 -3.75 -10.26
N PRO A 315 -13.48 -4.85 -10.94
CA PRO A 315 -13.35 -4.84 -12.38
C PRO A 315 -14.70 -4.52 -13.04
N THR A 316 -14.67 -3.84 -14.18
CA THR A 316 -15.87 -3.68 -15.00
C THR A 316 -16.28 -5.04 -15.57
N ARG A 317 -17.58 -5.20 -15.86
CA ARG A 317 -18.17 -6.48 -16.27
C ARG A 317 -17.49 -7.08 -17.50
N ASP A 318 -17.04 -6.25 -18.43
CA ASP A 318 -16.37 -6.68 -19.66
C ASP A 318 -14.93 -7.15 -19.46
N CYS A 319 -14.32 -6.88 -18.29
CA CYS A 319 -12.98 -7.38 -17.93
C CYS A 319 -13.00 -8.71 -17.14
N LEU A 320 -14.15 -9.16 -16.63
CA LEU A 320 -14.21 -10.27 -15.64
C LEU A 320 -13.63 -11.61 -16.13
N PHE A 321 -13.82 -11.93 -17.41
CA PHE A 321 -13.37 -13.20 -18.00
C PHE A 321 -12.30 -12.97 -19.09
N ARG A 322 -11.59 -11.86 -18.98
CA ARG A 322 -10.61 -11.38 -19.93
C ARG A 322 -9.26 -11.32 -19.24
N ASN A 323 -8.19 -11.63 -19.97
CA ASN A 323 -6.84 -11.58 -19.41
C ASN A 323 -6.08 -10.39 -20.01
N PRO A 324 -6.14 -9.21 -19.36
CA PRO A 324 -5.53 -8.00 -19.90
C PRO A 324 -4.01 -8.08 -20.01
N LEU A 325 -3.35 -9.04 -19.34
CA LEU A 325 -1.90 -9.22 -19.40
C LEU A 325 -1.43 -9.87 -20.72
N PHE A 326 -2.19 -10.82 -21.27
CA PHE A 326 -1.72 -11.64 -22.39
C PHE A 326 -2.45 -11.38 -23.70
N GLU A 327 -3.72 -10.97 -23.67
CA GLU A 327 -4.53 -10.90 -24.89
C GLU A 327 -4.33 -9.63 -25.72
N LYS A 328 -3.57 -8.65 -25.21
CA LYS A 328 -3.16 -7.38 -25.86
C LYS A 328 -4.29 -6.51 -26.42
N LYS A 329 -5.56 -6.86 -26.15
CA LYS A 329 -6.75 -6.18 -26.67
C LYS A 329 -7.61 -5.56 -25.56
N THR A 330 -7.60 -6.14 -24.36
CA THR A 330 -8.42 -5.66 -23.24
C THR A 330 -7.56 -4.84 -22.29
N ILE A 331 -8.06 -3.68 -21.90
CA ILE A 331 -7.51 -2.86 -20.83
C ILE A 331 -8.19 -3.28 -19.52
N LEU A 332 -7.42 -3.42 -18.43
CA LEU A 332 -8.00 -3.61 -17.10
C LEU A 332 -8.72 -2.32 -16.68
N LYS A 333 -10.03 -2.40 -16.52
CA LYS A 333 -10.85 -1.30 -15.99
C LYS A 333 -11.38 -1.70 -14.63
N ILE A 334 -11.10 -0.86 -13.64
CA ILE A 334 -11.60 -1.01 -12.29
C ILE A 334 -12.34 0.26 -11.89
N TRP A 335 -13.34 0.13 -11.04
CA TRP A 335 -14.18 1.25 -10.62
C TRP A 335 -14.52 1.14 -9.13
N ASN A 336 -14.81 2.28 -8.52
CA ASN A 336 -15.22 2.40 -7.13
C ASN A 336 -16.07 3.67 -6.96
N PHE A 337 -16.69 3.84 -5.80
CA PHE A 337 -17.43 5.04 -5.42
C PHE A 337 -16.70 5.81 -4.32
N ASN A 338 -16.80 7.14 -4.35
CA ASN A 338 -16.43 7.96 -3.21
C ASN A 338 -17.47 7.85 -2.10
N LYS A 339 -17.03 8.01 -0.85
CA LYS A 339 -17.92 8.06 0.33
C LYS A 339 -18.92 9.18 0.13
N LYS A 340 -20.21 8.89 -0.17
CA LYS A 340 -21.35 9.83 0.00
C LYS A 340 -22.72 9.37 -0.49
N LYS A 341 -23.76 10.10 -0.03
CA LYS A 341 -25.15 10.08 -0.52
C LYS A 341 -25.27 10.31 -2.04
N GLU A 342 -24.29 10.96 -2.66
CA GLU A 342 -24.20 11.14 -4.13
C GLU A 342 -23.99 9.83 -4.89
N ALA A 343 -23.41 8.78 -4.29
CA ALA A 343 -23.34 7.46 -4.92
C ALA A 343 -24.75 6.88 -5.20
N ALA A 344 -25.76 7.26 -4.41
CA ALA A 344 -27.15 6.93 -4.70
C ALA A 344 -27.73 7.74 -5.88
N ARG A 345 -27.17 8.92 -6.16
CA ARG A 345 -27.51 9.78 -7.30
C ARG A 345 -26.79 9.32 -8.57
N MET A 346 -25.56 8.81 -8.48
CA MET A 346 -24.83 8.20 -9.61
C MET A 346 -25.67 7.18 -10.39
N ARG A 347 -26.46 6.35 -9.69
CA ARG A 347 -27.34 5.35 -10.34
C ARG A 347 -28.56 5.93 -11.05
N ARG A 348 -28.89 7.20 -10.79
CA ARG A 348 -30.11 7.87 -11.27
C ARG A 348 -29.81 9.11 -12.11
N ALA A 349 -28.56 9.50 -12.24
CA ALA A 349 -28.14 10.65 -13.02
C ALA A 349 -28.16 10.30 -14.51
N GLU A 350 -28.69 11.22 -15.31
CA GLU A 350 -28.80 11.08 -16.77
C GLU A 350 -27.61 11.73 -17.48
N GLU A 351 -26.98 12.72 -16.85
CA GLU A 351 -25.89 13.51 -17.40
C GLU A 351 -24.74 13.62 -16.38
N PHE A 352 -23.51 13.55 -16.90
CA PHE A 352 -22.29 13.55 -16.13
C PHE A 352 -21.26 14.48 -16.76
N ILE A 353 -20.50 15.13 -15.89
CA ILE A 353 -19.18 15.60 -16.24
C ILE A 353 -18.19 14.49 -15.91
N VAL A 354 -17.31 14.18 -16.86
CA VAL A 354 -16.24 13.20 -16.71
C VAL A 354 -14.91 13.94 -16.74
N TYR A 355 -14.24 13.98 -15.60
CA TYR A 355 -12.89 14.54 -15.51
C TYR A 355 -11.85 13.47 -15.73
N LEU A 356 -10.95 13.69 -16.69
CA LEU A 356 -9.81 12.84 -17.00
C LEU A 356 -8.60 13.40 -16.25
N SER A 357 -8.19 12.73 -15.18
CA SER A 357 -7.18 13.26 -14.26
C SER A 357 -5.79 13.41 -14.88
N GLN A 358 -5.38 12.50 -15.77
CA GLN A 358 -4.05 12.56 -16.39
C GLN A 358 -4.03 13.45 -17.63
N ALA A 359 -5.12 13.50 -18.40
CA ALA A 359 -5.28 14.42 -19.53
C ALA A 359 -5.67 15.85 -19.11
N GLU A 360 -6.11 16.04 -17.87
CA GLU A 360 -6.63 17.29 -17.31
C GLU A 360 -7.84 17.90 -18.07
N ASP A 361 -8.65 17.02 -18.65
CA ASP A 361 -9.77 17.40 -19.55
C ASP A 361 -11.15 17.11 -18.94
N LEU A 362 -12.17 17.83 -19.41
CA LEU A 362 -13.57 17.66 -19.03
C LEU A 362 -14.41 17.24 -20.23
N LEU A 363 -15.11 16.12 -20.08
CA LEU A 363 -16.04 15.61 -21.08
C LEU A 363 -17.47 15.64 -20.54
N HIS A 364 -18.42 15.89 -21.41
CA HIS A 364 -19.84 15.69 -21.12
C HIS A 364 -20.25 14.28 -21.56
N ALA A 365 -20.94 13.54 -20.70
CA ALA A 365 -21.36 12.18 -20.99
C ALA A 365 -22.76 11.87 -20.45
N SER A 366 -23.51 11.07 -21.19
CA SER A 366 -24.75 10.42 -20.78
C SER A 366 -24.69 8.92 -21.12
N PRO A 367 -25.61 8.09 -20.61
CA PRO A 367 -25.71 6.69 -21.04
C PRO A 367 -25.94 6.49 -22.54
N GLN A 368 -26.33 7.54 -23.28
CA GLN A 368 -26.55 7.53 -24.72
C GLN A 368 -25.38 8.14 -25.52
N SER A 369 -24.37 8.69 -24.86
CA SER A 369 -23.18 9.22 -25.52
C SER A 369 -22.40 8.13 -26.25
N GLU A 370 -21.66 8.53 -27.29
CA GLU A 370 -20.69 7.65 -27.94
C GLU A 370 -19.58 7.23 -26.95
N ALA A 371 -18.92 6.13 -27.26
CA ALA A 371 -17.82 5.63 -26.44
C ALA A 371 -16.65 6.63 -26.44
N ILE A 372 -16.19 7.01 -25.25
CA ILE A 372 -15.00 7.84 -25.06
C ILE A 372 -13.78 7.11 -25.63
N GLN A 373 -13.16 7.69 -26.66
CA GLN A 373 -11.95 7.15 -27.28
C GLN A 373 -10.72 7.61 -26.51
N ILE A 374 -9.92 6.66 -26.03
CA ILE A 374 -8.67 6.95 -25.32
C ILE A 374 -7.55 6.04 -25.81
N THR A 375 -6.31 6.52 -25.71
CA THR A 375 -5.11 5.71 -25.92
C THR A 375 -4.30 5.73 -24.64
N ILE A 376 -4.11 4.56 -24.03
CA ILE A 376 -3.30 4.39 -22.82
C ILE A 376 -1.97 3.79 -23.23
N GLN A 377 -0.86 4.44 -22.85
CA GLN A 377 0.48 3.92 -23.08
C GLN A 377 0.77 2.73 -22.14
N PRO A 378 1.66 1.79 -22.51
CA PRO A 378 2.09 0.72 -21.61
C PRO A 378 2.54 1.29 -20.25
N SER A 379 2.13 0.63 -19.16
CA SER A 379 2.45 1.05 -17.78
C SER A 379 1.91 2.43 -17.37
N SER A 380 0.99 3.02 -18.14
CA SER A 380 0.25 4.23 -17.77
C SER A 380 -1.20 3.92 -17.42
N PHE A 381 -1.93 4.91 -16.93
CA PHE A 381 -3.33 4.80 -16.58
C PHE A 381 -4.02 6.14 -16.80
N GLU A 382 -5.35 6.12 -16.78
CA GLU A 382 -6.20 7.30 -16.69
C GLU A 382 -7.23 7.07 -15.59
N ILE A 383 -7.54 8.11 -14.81
CA ILE A 383 -8.60 8.08 -13.79
C ILE A 383 -9.74 8.95 -14.29
N PHE A 384 -10.89 8.32 -14.50
CA PHE A 384 -12.12 8.98 -14.88
C PHE A 384 -12.95 9.25 -13.63
N SER A 385 -13.14 10.53 -13.31
CA SER A 385 -14.05 10.96 -12.26
C SER A 385 -15.40 11.31 -12.89
N PHE A 386 -16.36 10.41 -12.79
CA PHE A 386 -17.73 10.65 -13.23
C PHE A 386 -18.50 11.40 -12.14
N VAL A 387 -18.88 12.64 -12.42
CA VAL A 387 -19.57 13.54 -11.50
C VAL A 387 -20.97 13.84 -12.05
N PRO A 388 -22.06 13.49 -11.33
CA PRO A 388 -23.42 13.80 -11.74
C PRO A 388 -23.64 15.29 -11.89
N ILE A 389 -24.28 15.71 -12.98
CA ILE A 389 -24.70 17.10 -13.16
C ILE A 389 -25.94 17.38 -12.32
N LYS A 390 -25.90 18.48 -11.57
CA LYS A 390 -27.04 19.04 -10.87
C LYS A 390 -27.52 20.29 -11.60
N LYS A 391 -28.77 20.24 -12.09
CA LYS A 391 -29.50 21.41 -12.59
C LYS A 391 -29.94 22.28 -11.41
N LEU A 392 -29.62 23.57 -11.50
CA LEU A 392 -29.89 24.63 -10.52
C LEU A 392 -30.63 25.78 -11.22
N GLY A 393 -31.75 26.20 -10.62
CA GLY A 393 -32.66 27.13 -11.25
C GLY A 393 -33.13 26.63 -12.62
N THR A 394 -33.23 27.54 -13.59
CA THR A 394 -33.71 27.22 -14.94
C THR A 394 -32.62 26.97 -15.97
N SER A 395 -31.35 27.26 -15.68
CA SER A 395 -30.30 27.33 -16.70
C SER A 395 -28.88 26.97 -16.26
N ILE A 396 -28.64 26.69 -14.97
CA ILE A 396 -27.30 26.43 -14.47
C ILE A 396 -27.14 24.93 -14.24
N ASP A 397 -26.23 24.31 -14.98
CA ASP A 397 -25.75 22.98 -14.68
C ASP A 397 -24.47 23.11 -13.86
N PHE A 398 -24.36 22.33 -12.80
CA PHE A 398 -23.21 22.37 -11.88
C PHE A 398 -22.75 20.96 -11.50
N ALA A 399 -21.44 20.73 -11.51
CA ALA A 399 -20.83 19.47 -11.09
C ALA A 399 -19.45 19.71 -10.44
N PRO A 400 -19.29 19.50 -9.12
CA PRO A 400 -18.00 19.69 -8.47
C PRO A 400 -17.08 18.48 -8.63
N VAL A 401 -15.88 18.69 -9.17
CA VAL A 401 -14.88 17.63 -9.38
C VAL A 401 -14.02 17.42 -8.13
N GLY A 402 -13.67 18.49 -7.42
CA GLY A 402 -12.80 18.45 -6.23
C GLY A 402 -11.39 18.97 -6.53
N LEU A 403 -10.41 18.60 -5.70
CA LEU A 403 -9.01 19.02 -5.89
C LEU A 403 -8.32 18.16 -6.96
N THR A 404 -7.88 18.77 -8.05
CA THR A 404 -7.29 18.07 -9.20
C THR A 404 -5.85 17.60 -8.96
N ASP A 405 -5.18 18.14 -7.95
CA ASP A 405 -3.86 17.71 -7.50
C ASP A 405 -3.87 16.28 -6.92
N MET A 406 -5.04 15.80 -6.47
CA MET A 406 -5.23 14.46 -5.90
C MET A 406 -5.72 13.49 -6.97
N PHE A 407 -5.19 12.25 -6.99
CA PHE A 407 -5.66 11.20 -7.89
C PHE A 407 -7.14 10.86 -7.68
N ASN A 408 -7.61 10.91 -6.42
CA ASN A 408 -9.04 10.83 -6.12
C ASN A 408 -9.59 12.22 -5.79
N SER A 409 -9.74 13.05 -6.82
CA SER A 409 -10.25 14.42 -6.70
C SER A 409 -11.63 14.48 -6.05
N GLY A 410 -12.57 13.63 -6.48
CA GLY A 410 -13.92 13.59 -5.92
C GLY A 410 -13.95 13.19 -4.44
N GLY A 411 -12.95 12.42 -3.97
CA GLY A 411 -12.83 12.03 -2.57
C GLY A 411 -12.43 13.17 -1.63
N THR A 412 -12.01 14.31 -2.18
CA THR A 412 -11.64 15.52 -1.39
C THR A 412 -12.86 16.31 -0.92
N ILE A 413 -13.98 16.19 -1.62
CA ILE A 413 -15.24 16.84 -1.23
C ILE A 413 -15.78 16.14 0.02
N GLN A 414 -15.96 16.85 1.13
CA GLN A 414 -16.48 16.33 2.41
C GLN A 414 -17.98 16.53 2.58
N GLU A 415 -18.52 17.66 2.15
CA GLU A 415 -19.96 17.95 2.15
C GLU A 415 -20.36 18.78 0.92
N LEU A 416 -21.62 18.65 0.49
CA LEU A 416 -22.15 19.35 -0.67
C LEU A 416 -23.64 19.67 -0.47
N GLU A 417 -23.95 20.96 -0.49
CA GLU A 417 -25.32 21.46 -0.30
C GLU A 417 -25.69 22.41 -1.45
N TYR A 418 -26.86 22.16 -2.01
CA TYR A 418 -27.46 22.99 -3.04
C TYR A 418 -28.64 23.75 -2.45
N PHE A 419 -28.63 25.07 -2.58
CA PHE A 419 -29.76 25.91 -2.24
C PHE A 419 -30.30 26.49 -3.53
N ASP A 420 -31.47 25.99 -3.91
CA ASP A 420 -32.14 26.31 -5.15
C ASP A 420 -33.58 26.66 -4.83
N SER A 421 -33.94 27.94 -4.99
CA SER A 421 -35.25 28.48 -4.64
C SER A 421 -35.62 29.55 -5.66
N GLU A 422 -36.87 29.57 -6.09
CA GLU A 422 -37.39 30.60 -7.01
C GLU A 422 -37.36 32.03 -6.41
N LEU A 423 -37.31 32.14 -5.07
CA LEU A 423 -37.41 33.41 -4.33
C LEU A 423 -36.08 33.89 -3.75
N ALA A 424 -35.00 33.12 -3.89
CA ALA A 424 -33.71 33.42 -3.27
C ALA A 424 -32.55 33.13 -4.21
N GLU A 425 -31.39 33.72 -3.90
CA GLU A 425 -30.16 33.49 -4.63
C GLU A 425 -29.78 32.00 -4.66
N THR A 426 -29.59 31.44 -5.85
CA THR A 426 -29.03 30.09 -6.01
C THR A 426 -27.60 30.09 -5.49
N ARG A 427 -27.31 29.16 -4.58
CA ARG A 427 -25.96 29.01 -4.02
C ARG A 427 -25.59 27.54 -3.86
N VAL A 428 -24.33 27.24 -4.13
CA VAL A 428 -23.73 25.94 -3.88
C VAL A 428 -22.72 26.09 -2.76
N LYS A 429 -22.86 25.31 -1.70
CA LYS A 429 -21.89 25.22 -0.62
C LYS A 429 -21.17 23.89 -0.69
N ILE A 430 -19.85 23.94 -0.60
CA ILE A 430 -19.00 22.76 -0.70
C ILE A 430 -17.98 22.81 0.43
N GLU A 431 -17.88 21.73 1.17
CA GLU A 431 -16.78 21.51 2.10
C GLU A 431 -15.75 20.62 1.43
N VAL A 432 -14.49 21.06 1.42
CA VAL A 432 -13.40 20.38 0.71
C VAL A 432 -12.22 20.22 1.66
N LYS A 433 -11.65 19.03 1.68
CA LYS A 433 -10.46 18.67 2.46
C LYS A 433 -9.23 18.69 1.54
N GLY A 434 -8.23 19.48 1.92
CA GLY A 434 -6.97 19.62 1.17
C GLY A 434 -6.68 21.05 0.72
N GLY A 435 -5.48 21.23 0.17
CA GLY A 435 -5.09 22.43 -0.56
C GLY A 435 -4.71 22.07 -2.00
N GLY A 436 -4.68 23.06 -2.88
CA GLY A 436 -4.42 22.88 -4.32
C GLY A 436 -5.51 23.48 -5.18
N ASN A 437 -5.60 23.02 -6.43
CA ASN A 437 -6.51 23.54 -7.43
C ASN A 437 -7.85 22.82 -7.34
N PHE A 438 -8.88 23.54 -6.91
CA PHE A 438 -10.26 23.08 -6.94
C PHE A 438 -10.84 23.28 -8.34
N LEU A 439 -11.51 22.26 -8.85
CA LEU A 439 -12.24 22.28 -10.11
C LEU A 439 -13.72 21.94 -9.88
N SER A 440 -14.57 22.70 -10.57
CA SER A 440 -15.96 22.37 -10.80
C SER A 440 -16.35 22.73 -12.23
N TYR A 441 -17.43 22.14 -12.71
CA TYR A 441 -18.08 22.54 -13.93
C TYR A 441 -19.29 23.42 -13.62
N SER A 442 -19.45 24.50 -14.38
CA SER A 442 -20.69 25.25 -14.44
C SER A 442 -20.96 25.86 -15.81
N THR A 443 -22.19 25.73 -16.31
CA THR A 443 -22.58 26.32 -17.61
C THR A 443 -22.58 27.84 -17.62
N ALA A 444 -22.61 28.50 -16.45
CA ALA A 444 -22.56 29.95 -16.33
C ALA A 444 -21.62 30.36 -15.20
N SER A 445 -20.91 31.47 -15.37
CA SER A 445 -20.06 32.01 -14.30
C SER A 445 -20.90 32.36 -13.07
N PRO A 446 -20.50 31.93 -11.86
CA PRO A 446 -21.01 32.51 -10.63
C PRO A 446 -20.79 34.03 -10.62
N LYS A 447 -21.60 34.76 -9.85
CA LYS A 447 -21.39 36.20 -9.65
C LYS A 447 -20.40 36.47 -8.52
N LYS A 448 -20.42 35.61 -7.49
CA LYS A 448 -19.55 35.71 -6.32
C LYS A 448 -19.05 34.33 -5.89
N GLY A 449 -17.81 34.31 -5.41
CA GLY A 449 -17.19 33.17 -4.77
C GLY A 449 -16.75 33.57 -3.37
N PHE A 450 -16.98 32.69 -2.40
CA PHE A 450 -16.51 32.87 -1.03
C PHE A 450 -15.68 31.66 -0.62
N LEU A 451 -14.56 31.90 0.04
CA LEU A 451 -13.72 30.88 0.65
C LEU A 451 -13.60 31.20 2.15
N ASN A 452 -14.05 30.28 2.99
CA ASN A 452 -14.07 30.42 4.45
C ASN A 452 -14.77 31.73 4.91
N GLY A 453 -15.82 32.14 4.18
CA GLY A 453 -16.61 33.34 4.46
C GLY A 453 -16.05 34.64 3.89
N ALA A 454 -14.83 34.67 3.37
CA ALA A 454 -14.26 35.82 2.67
C ALA A 454 -14.55 35.74 1.17
N GLU A 455 -14.91 36.86 0.55
CA GLU A 455 -15.09 36.94 -0.91
C GLU A 455 -13.74 36.75 -1.61
N VAL A 456 -13.70 35.91 -2.64
CA VAL A 456 -12.49 35.55 -3.38
C VAL A 456 -12.72 35.60 -4.89
N ALA A 457 -11.67 35.95 -5.62
CA ALA A 457 -11.66 35.81 -7.07
C ALA A 457 -11.54 34.33 -7.45
N PHE A 458 -12.17 33.95 -8.55
CA PHE A 458 -12.10 32.64 -9.17
C PHE A 458 -11.97 32.82 -10.69
N GLU A 459 -11.57 31.76 -11.38
CA GLU A 459 -11.50 31.74 -12.83
C GLU A 459 -12.64 30.89 -13.38
N TRP A 460 -13.37 31.43 -14.36
CA TRP A 460 -14.39 30.70 -15.11
C TRP A 460 -14.10 30.85 -16.60
N LEU A 461 -14.11 29.74 -17.32
CA LEU A 461 -13.89 29.68 -18.76
C LEU A 461 -15.19 29.31 -19.48
N ASP A 462 -15.34 29.75 -20.73
CA ASP A 462 -16.54 29.50 -21.54
C ASP A 462 -16.83 28.01 -21.81
N ASN A 463 -15.85 27.12 -21.61
CA ASN A 463 -16.05 25.67 -21.64
C ASN A 463 -16.64 25.10 -20.34
N GLY A 464 -17.03 25.98 -19.40
CA GLY A 464 -17.65 25.66 -18.13
C GLY A 464 -16.68 25.29 -17.01
N ARG A 465 -15.35 25.35 -17.23
CA ARG A 465 -14.37 25.14 -16.15
C ARG A 465 -14.43 26.30 -15.16
N LEU A 466 -14.69 25.98 -13.89
CA LEU A 466 -14.66 26.90 -12.76
C LEU A 466 -13.58 26.45 -11.79
N THR A 467 -12.53 27.26 -11.66
CA THR A 467 -11.33 26.95 -10.87
C THR A 467 -11.07 27.96 -9.76
N LEU A 468 -10.55 27.46 -8.64
CA LEU A 468 -10.16 28.26 -7.48
C LEU A 468 -9.02 27.54 -6.74
N ASN A 469 -7.96 28.26 -6.35
CA ASN A 469 -6.87 27.68 -5.58
C ASN A 469 -7.17 27.75 -4.07
N PHE A 470 -7.00 26.62 -3.36
CA PHE A 470 -7.23 26.51 -1.93
C PHE A 470 -5.89 26.43 -1.18
N PRO A 471 -5.67 27.30 -0.18
CA PRO A 471 -4.54 27.14 0.73
C PRO A 471 -4.79 25.93 1.66
N TRP A 472 -3.71 25.31 2.12
CA TRP A 472 -3.81 24.33 3.21
C TRP A 472 -4.07 25.04 4.55
N ALA A 473 -5.26 24.85 5.12
CA ALA A 473 -5.68 25.46 6.38
C ALA A 473 -5.42 24.53 7.58
N GLU A 474 -4.19 24.49 8.10
CA GLU A 474 -3.80 23.56 9.17
C GLU A 474 -4.68 23.65 10.44
N THR A 475 -5.03 24.86 10.88
CA THR A 475 -5.86 25.10 12.07
C THR A 475 -7.30 24.60 11.93
N ALA A 476 -7.80 24.50 10.70
CA ALA A 476 -9.12 23.93 10.39
C ALA A 476 -9.04 22.45 10.03
N GLY A 477 -7.90 21.79 10.31
CA GLY A 477 -7.65 20.42 9.88
C GLY A 477 -7.76 20.29 8.37
N GLY A 478 -7.23 21.25 7.60
CA GLY A 478 -7.22 21.25 6.14
C GLY A 478 -8.59 21.36 5.45
N ILE A 479 -9.64 21.72 6.18
CA ILE A 479 -10.99 21.92 5.63
C ILE A 479 -11.15 23.35 5.12
N SER A 480 -11.70 23.48 3.92
CA SER A 480 -12.13 24.73 3.31
C SER A 480 -13.61 24.69 2.98
N HIS A 481 -14.33 25.77 3.28
CA HIS A 481 -15.72 25.96 2.90
C HIS A 481 -15.79 26.94 1.73
N VAL A 482 -16.17 26.44 0.55
CA VAL A 482 -16.37 27.27 -0.64
C VAL A 482 -17.85 27.46 -0.90
N VAL A 483 -18.23 28.68 -1.27
CA VAL A 483 -19.59 29.02 -1.70
C VAL A 483 -19.54 29.73 -3.03
N PHE A 484 -20.25 29.21 -4.01
CA PHE A 484 -20.52 29.92 -5.27
C PHE A 484 -21.98 30.38 -5.27
N ALA A 485 -22.19 31.67 -5.52
CA ALA A 485 -23.52 32.28 -5.52
C ALA A 485 -23.79 32.97 -6.86
N SER A 486 -25.00 32.79 -7.36
CA SER A 486 -25.51 33.44 -8.56
C SER A 486 -26.74 34.26 -8.20
N CYS A 487 -26.64 35.61 -8.22
CA CYS A 487 -27.81 36.45 -7.99
C CYS A 487 -28.90 36.16 -9.03
N LEU A 488 -29.92 35.43 -8.63
CA LEU A 488 -31.26 35.51 -9.21
C LEU A 488 -31.95 36.70 -8.53
N VAL A 489 -31.95 37.83 -9.21
CA VAL A 489 -32.96 38.87 -8.98
C VAL A 489 -33.47 39.24 -10.36
N VAL A 490 -34.70 38.83 -10.66
CA VAL A 490 -35.56 39.56 -11.59
C VAL A 490 -36.82 39.91 -10.81
#